data_AF-A0A2K6TMB1-F1
#
_entry.id   AF-A0A2K6TMB1-F1
#
_cell.length_a   1.000
_cell.length_b   1.000
_cell.length_c   1.000
_cell.angle_alpha   90.00
_cell.angle_beta   90.00
_cell.angle_gamma   90.00
#
_symmetry.space_group_name_H-M   'P 1'
#
loop_
_entity.id
_entity.type
_entity.pdbx_description
1 polymer ?
#
loop_
_entity_poly.entity_id
_entity_poly.type
_entity_poly.pdbx_seq_one_letter_code
_entity_poly.pdbx_strand_id
1 'polypeptide(L)'
;MQIVWHSQQTLKTALISKNPVLVSQYEKLDAGEQRLMNEAFQPASDLFGPNTLHSQSDWIASHPEIPQDFEQHSIYIQSIGSLGNTRIISEEYIKWLQGCCKAYFYGLRVKLLEPVPVSATKCSFRVNENTQNLQIHAGNILKFWKKKKPQDAFCIVGITMIDLYPRESWNFVFGQASLTDGVGIFSFARYGSNFIAYAMKAK
;
A
#
# COMPACT_ATOMS: atom_id res chain seq x y z
N MET A 1 9.18 -22.86 20.93
CA MET A 1 7.93 -22.71 20.16
C MET A 1 6.78 -22.52 21.14
N GLN A 2 6.07 -21.41 21.03
CA GLN A 2 4.94 -21.05 21.89
C GLN A 2 3.73 -20.80 21.01
N ILE A 3 2.58 -21.39 21.35
CA ILE A 3 1.34 -21.15 20.63
C ILE A 3 0.55 -20.07 21.39
N VAL A 4 0.09 -19.05 20.68
CA VAL A 4 -0.71 -17.96 21.25
C VAL A 4 -2.18 -18.32 21.14
N TRP A 5 -2.82 -18.57 22.28
CA TRP A 5 -4.23 -18.92 22.38
C TRP A 5 -5.05 -17.79 22.99
N HIS A 6 -6.26 -17.61 22.48
CA HIS A 6 -7.25 -16.69 23.04
C HIS A 6 -8.55 -17.42 23.32
N SER A 7 -9.24 -17.03 24.39
CA SER A 7 -10.57 -17.57 24.68
C SER A 7 -11.57 -17.12 23.62
N GLN A 8 -12.63 -17.91 23.39
CA GLN A 8 -13.73 -17.51 22.50
C GLN A 8 -14.32 -16.15 22.89
N GLN A 9 -14.44 -15.86 24.19
CA GLN A 9 -14.94 -14.57 24.67
C GLN A 9 -14.00 -13.43 24.31
N THR A 10 -12.68 -13.61 24.47
CA THR A 10 -11.67 -12.63 24.04
C THR A 10 -11.77 -12.36 22.54
N LEU A 11 -11.88 -13.41 21.73
CA LEU A 11 -11.99 -13.29 20.27
C LEU A 11 -13.28 -12.57 19.85
N LYS A 12 -14.43 -12.91 20.46
CA LYS A 12 -15.70 -12.21 20.20
C LYS A 12 -15.61 -10.72 20.54
N THR A 13 -15.01 -10.37 21.67
CA THR A 13 -14.85 -8.96 22.05
C THR A 13 -13.91 -8.19 21.11
N ALA A 14 -12.88 -8.86 20.58
CA ALA A 14 -11.86 -8.22 19.75
C ALA A 14 -12.23 -8.12 18.27
N LEU A 15 -12.89 -9.15 17.71
CA LEU A 15 -13.13 -9.30 16.27
C LEU A 15 -14.50 -8.80 15.82
N ILE A 16 -15.46 -8.60 16.73
CA ILE A 16 -16.75 -8.02 16.37
C ILE A 16 -16.57 -6.51 16.14
N SER A 17 -16.93 -6.06 14.94
CA SER A 17 -16.87 -4.64 14.60
C SER A 17 -17.83 -3.82 15.47
N LYS A 18 -17.37 -2.63 15.89
CA LYS A 18 -18.22 -1.64 16.56
C LYS A 18 -19.10 -0.85 15.59
N ASN A 19 -18.93 -1.06 14.28
CA ASN A 19 -19.69 -0.38 13.25
C ASN A 19 -21.07 -1.04 13.07
N PRO A 20 -22.18 -0.32 13.32
CA PRO A 20 -23.53 -0.89 13.22
C PRO A 20 -23.87 -1.35 11.80
N VAL A 21 -23.26 -0.77 10.76
CA VAL A 21 -23.48 -1.19 9.37
C VAL A 21 -22.91 -2.59 9.13
N LEU A 22 -21.69 -2.85 9.59
CA LEU A 22 -21.05 -4.16 9.44
C LEU A 22 -21.75 -5.23 10.29
N VAL A 23 -22.20 -4.87 11.50
CA VAL A 23 -23.02 -5.76 12.33
C VAL A 23 -24.32 -6.13 11.62
N SER A 24 -25.03 -5.14 11.06
CA SER A 24 -26.26 -5.40 10.31
C SER A 24 -26.02 -6.23 9.04
N GLN A 25 -24.88 -6.07 8.37
CA GLN A 25 -24.51 -6.91 7.23
C GLN A 25 -24.26 -8.35 7.65
N TYR A 26 -23.53 -8.56 8.74
CA TYR A 26 -23.30 -9.89 9.30
C TYR A 26 -24.61 -10.58 9.69
N GLU A 27 -25.54 -9.87 10.33
CA GLU A 27 -26.86 -10.40 10.70
C GLU A 27 -27.73 -10.82 9.51
N LYS A 28 -27.47 -10.25 8.31
CA LYS A 28 -28.17 -10.58 7.07
C LYS A 28 -27.59 -11.79 6.33
N LEU A 29 -26.39 -12.23 6.70
CA LEU A 29 -25.79 -13.44 6.15
C LEU A 29 -26.67 -14.66 6.46
N ASP A 30 -26.65 -15.66 5.58
CA ASP A 30 -27.38 -16.89 5.84
C ASP A 30 -26.74 -17.73 6.97
N ALA A 31 -27.46 -18.74 7.45
CA ALA A 31 -27.00 -19.55 8.57
C ALA A 31 -25.69 -20.32 8.29
N GLY A 32 -25.42 -20.67 7.04
CA GLY A 32 -24.17 -21.31 6.62
C GLY A 32 -23.00 -20.34 6.62
N GLU A 33 -23.20 -19.15 6.03
CA GLU A 33 -22.21 -18.06 6.03
C GLU A 33 -21.88 -17.61 7.46
N GLN A 34 -22.88 -17.40 8.31
CA GLN A 34 -22.66 -17.06 9.71
C GLN A 34 -21.90 -18.18 10.45
N ARG A 35 -22.23 -19.46 10.21
CA ARG A 35 -21.51 -20.57 10.82
C ARG A 35 -20.04 -20.55 10.42
N LEU A 36 -19.74 -20.36 9.14
CA LEU A 36 -18.37 -20.25 8.64
C LEU A 36 -17.62 -19.08 9.29
N MET A 37 -18.23 -17.89 9.38
CA MET A 37 -17.58 -16.73 10.01
C MET A 37 -17.36 -16.95 11.52
N ASN A 38 -18.28 -17.65 12.20
CA ASN A 38 -18.16 -17.95 13.62
C ASN A 38 -17.02 -18.93 13.96
N GLU A 39 -16.48 -19.66 12.98
CA GLU A 39 -15.27 -20.47 13.14
C GLU A 39 -14.09 -19.63 13.63
N ALA A 40 -14.01 -18.35 13.25
CA ALA A 40 -12.95 -17.44 13.70
C ALA A 40 -12.94 -17.21 15.23
N PHE A 41 -14.03 -17.51 15.92
CA PHE A 41 -14.11 -17.43 17.38
C PHE A 41 -13.77 -18.74 18.08
N GLN A 42 -13.70 -19.86 17.34
CA GLN A 42 -13.44 -21.16 17.91
C GLN A 42 -11.93 -21.36 18.04
N PRO A 43 -11.39 -21.53 19.26
CA PRO A 43 -9.96 -21.71 19.44
C PRO A 43 -9.43 -22.91 18.64
N ALA A 44 -10.21 -23.98 18.55
CA ALA A 44 -9.86 -25.22 17.85
C ALA A 44 -10.30 -25.25 16.37
N SER A 45 -10.53 -24.09 15.73
CA SER A 45 -10.87 -24.06 14.30
C SER A 45 -9.68 -24.45 13.44
N ASP A 46 -9.89 -25.35 12.49
CA ASP A 46 -8.90 -25.70 11.46
C ASP A 46 -8.69 -24.54 10.45
N LEU A 47 -9.71 -23.68 10.28
CA LEU A 47 -9.66 -22.53 9.37
C LEU A 47 -8.92 -21.34 9.98
N PHE A 48 -9.11 -21.13 11.28
CA PHE A 48 -8.57 -19.99 12.02
C PHE A 48 -7.71 -20.47 13.20
N GLY A 49 -6.72 -21.29 12.89
CA GLY A 49 -5.80 -21.84 13.88
C GLY A 49 -4.99 -20.76 14.61
N PRO A 50 -4.48 -21.07 15.82
CA PRO A 50 -3.70 -20.14 16.61
C PRO A 50 -2.33 -19.84 15.99
N ASN A 51 -1.82 -18.63 16.23
CA ASN A 51 -0.49 -18.24 15.77
C ASN A 51 0.60 -18.97 16.56
N THR A 52 1.54 -19.57 15.83
CA THR A 52 2.71 -20.23 16.41
C THR A 52 3.91 -19.30 16.37
N LEU A 53 4.46 -18.98 17.54
CA LEU A 53 5.72 -18.26 17.70
C LEU A 53 6.86 -19.27 17.78
N HIS A 54 7.76 -19.22 16.81
CA HIS A 54 8.94 -20.07 16.72
C HIS A 54 10.09 -19.54 17.59
N SER A 55 10.21 -18.22 17.80
CA SER A 55 11.31 -17.61 18.55
C SER A 55 10.94 -16.26 19.20
N GLN A 56 11.81 -15.74 20.06
CA GLN A 56 11.66 -14.38 20.61
C GLN A 56 11.86 -13.27 19.55
N SER A 57 12.43 -13.60 18.40
CA SER A 57 12.61 -12.68 17.28
C SER A 57 11.40 -12.60 16.35
N ASP A 58 10.32 -13.36 16.61
CA ASP A 58 9.08 -13.23 15.84
C ASP A 58 8.51 -11.81 15.95
N TRP A 59 7.95 -11.32 14.84
CA TRP A 59 7.48 -9.94 14.73
C TRP A 59 6.50 -9.57 15.85
N ILE A 60 5.50 -10.42 16.10
CA ILE A 60 4.46 -10.20 17.12
C ILE A 60 5.06 -9.99 18.52
N ALA A 61 6.13 -10.70 18.87
CA ALA A 61 6.76 -10.60 20.18
C ALA A 61 7.78 -9.44 20.27
N SER A 62 8.47 -9.16 19.18
CA SER A 62 9.57 -8.18 19.13
C SER A 62 9.12 -6.75 18.82
N HIS A 63 7.94 -6.59 18.21
CA HIS A 63 7.40 -5.30 17.76
C HIS A 63 5.97 -5.12 18.29
N PRO A 64 5.81 -4.74 19.57
CA PRO A 64 4.49 -4.46 20.11
C PRO A 64 3.86 -3.26 19.39
N GLU A 65 2.72 -3.50 18.74
CA GLU A 65 1.96 -2.49 18.01
C GLU A 65 0.66 -2.16 18.76
N ILE A 66 0.21 -0.92 18.65
CA ILE A 66 -1.10 -0.50 19.17
C ILE A 66 -2.18 -1.21 18.34
N PRO A 67 -3.27 -1.71 18.94
CA PRO A 67 -4.39 -2.27 18.19
C PRO A 67 -4.87 -1.31 17.11
N GLN A 68 -4.96 -1.79 15.87
CA GLN A 68 -5.45 -1.02 14.74
C GLN A 68 -6.79 -1.62 14.28
N ASP A 69 -7.76 -0.76 14.03
CA ASP A 69 -8.93 -1.16 13.26
C ASP A 69 -8.74 -0.81 11.77
N PHE A 70 -9.43 -1.55 10.91
CA PHE A 70 -9.40 -1.32 9.47
C PHE A 70 -10.16 -0.05 9.07
N GLU A 71 -11.09 0.43 9.91
CA GLU A 71 -11.97 1.55 9.55
C GLU A 71 -11.29 2.92 9.68
N GLN A 72 -10.29 3.05 10.55
CA GLN A 72 -9.63 4.32 10.84
C GLN A 72 -8.53 4.68 9.84
N HIS A 73 -8.14 3.76 8.95
CA HIS A 73 -6.95 3.93 8.13
C HIS A 73 -7.27 4.07 6.64
N SER A 74 -6.65 5.06 6.01
CA SER A 74 -6.79 5.32 4.57
C SER A 74 -5.48 5.12 3.82
N ILE A 75 -5.55 4.55 2.62
CA ILE A 75 -4.46 4.58 1.63
C ILE A 75 -4.64 5.84 0.78
N TYR A 76 -3.61 6.67 0.73
CA TYR A 76 -3.61 7.86 -0.12
C TYR A 76 -2.79 7.59 -1.37
N ILE A 77 -3.34 7.94 -2.54
CA ILE A 77 -2.63 7.90 -3.82
C ILE A 77 -2.42 9.31 -4.32
N GLN A 78 -1.17 9.67 -4.67
CA GLN A 78 -0.85 11.00 -5.18
C GLN A 78 0.10 10.96 -6.38
N SER A 79 -0.28 11.56 -7.50
CA SER A 79 0.61 11.64 -8.66
C SER A 79 1.68 12.72 -8.50
N ILE A 80 2.87 12.44 -9.04
CA ILE A 80 3.95 13.41 -9.23
C ILE A 80 4.19 13.60 -10.73
N GLY A 81 4.00 14.84 -11.18
CA GLY A 81 4.06 15.18 -12.60
C GLY A 81 2.85 14.68 -13.40
N SER A 82 2.92 14.78 -14.72
CA SER A 82 1.86 14.26 -15.61
C SER A 82 1.94 12.74 -15.73
N LEU A 83 0.79 12.07 -15.67
CA LEU A 83 0.70 10.61 -15.87
C LEU A 83 0.39 10.18 -17.30
N GLY A 84 0.22 11.12 -18.22
CA GLY A 84 -0.05 10.82 -19.62
C GLY A 84 -0.01 12.04 -20.53
N ASN A 85 -0.28 11.81 -21.81
CA ASN A 85 -0.31 12.85 -22.85
C ASN A 85 -1.57 13.71 -22.78
N THR A 86 -2.63 13.22 -22.12
CA THR A 86 -3.89 13.94 -21.92
C THR A 86 -4.40 13.75 -20.49
N ARG A 87 -5.19 14.72 -20.01
CA ARG A 87 -5.80 14.69 -18.68
C ARG A 87 -6.75 13.51 -18.49
N ILE A 88 -7.55 13.20 -19.52
CA ILE A 88 -8.57 12.14 -19.49
C ILE A 88 -7.94 10.77 -19.25
N ILE A 89 -6.87 10.42 -19.99
CA ILE A 89 -6.16 9.15 -19.82
C ILE A 89 -5.53 9.06 -18.42
N SER A 90 -5.03 10.19 -17.90
CA SER A 90 -4.43 10.25 -16.57
C SER A 90 -5.47 9.99 -15.46
N GLU A 91 -6.67 10.56 -15.58
CA GLU A 91 -7.74 10.36 -14.59
C GLU A 91 -8.30 8.94 -14.61
N GLU A 92 -8.50 8.36 -15.79
CA GLU A 92 -8.96 6.98 -15.90
C GLU A 92 -7.94 6.01 -15.28
N TYR A 93 -6.65 6.19 -15.58
CA TYR A 93 -5.58 5.36 -15.03
C TYR A 93 -5.52 5.40 -13.49
N ILE A 94 -5.63 6.59 -12.90
CA ILE A 94 -5.65 6.74 -11.44
C ILE A 94 -6.89 6.06 -10.84
N LYS A 95 -8.06 6.14 -11.50
CA LYS A 95 -9.27 5.45 -11.04
C LYS A 95 -9.11 3.93 -11.08
N TRP A 96 -8.47 3.39 -12.11
CA TRP A 96 -8.14 1.96 -12.19
C TRP A 96 -7.23 1.52 -11.04
N LEU A 97 -6.17 2.29 -10.76
CA LEU A 97 -5.28 2.02 -9.63
C LEU A 97 -6.02 2.10 -8.30
N GLN A 98 -6.90 3.07 -8.13
CA GLN A 98 -7.76 3.17 -6.94
C GLN A 98 -8.63 1.93 -6.79
N GLY A 99 -9.24 1.44 -7.89
CA GLY A 99 -10.05 0.23 -7.90
C GLY A 99 -9.25 -1.01 -7.52
N CYS A 100 -8.05 -1.18 -8.08
CA CYS A 100 -7.16 -2.28 -7.73
C CYS A 100 -6.77 -2.25 -6.25
N CYS A 101 -6.41 -1.08 -5.72
CA CYS A 101 -6.10 -0.92 -4.30
C CYS A 101 -7.29 -1.26 -3.40
N LYS A 102 -8.50 -0.81 -3.76
CA LYS A 102 -9.73 -1.15 -3.01
C LYS A 102 -10.03 -2.65 -3.02
N ALA A 103 -9.77 -3.33 -4.13
CA ALA A 103 -10.01 -4.76 -4.27
C ALA A 103 -9.01 -5.60 -3.46
N TYR A 104 -7.73 -5.24 -3.49
CA TYR A 104 -6.68 -6.00 -2.80
C TYR A 104 -6.61 -5.68 -1.31
N PHE A 105 -6.80 -4.42 -0.94
CA PHE A 105 -6.78 -3.95 0.46
C PHE A 105 -8.20 -3.71 0.96
N TYR A 106 -9.01 -4.77 0.91
CA TYR A 106 -10.40 -4.71 1.33
C TYR A 106 -10.53 -4.18 2.77
N GLY A 107 -11.53 -3.34 3.01
CA GLY A 107 -11.75 -2.67 4.29
C GLY A 107 -11.02 -1.32 4.45
N LEU A 108 -9.93 -1.07 3.71
CA LEU A 108 -9.26 0.23 3.74
C LEU A 108 -9.89 1.24 2.79
N ARG A 109 -9.98 2.50 3.22
CA ARG A 109 -10.43 3.60 2.36
C ARG A 109 -9.29 4.01 1.44
N VAL A 110 -9.53 4.08 0.12
CA VAL A 110 -8.52 4.58 -0.84
C VAL A 110 -8.91 5.98 -1.32
N LYS A 111 -8.09 6.98 -0.98
CA LYS A 111 -8.30 8.40 -1.29
C LYS A 111 -7.30 8.87 -2.35
N LEU A 112 -7.78 9.64 -3.32
CA LEU A 112 -6.95 10.28 -4.33
C LEU A 112 -6.65 11.70 -3.90
N LEU A 113 -5.38 12.10 -3.99
CA LEU A 113 -4.94 13.48 -3.74
C LEU A 113 -4.65 14.19 -5.06
N GLU A 114 -4.73 15.52 -5.01
CA GLU A 114 -4.37 16.36 -6.15
C GLU A 114 -2.93 16.11 -6.62
N PRO A 115 -2.69 16.09 -7.94
CA PRO A 115 -1.34 15.94 -8.50
C PRO A 115 -0.38 17.00 -7.99
N VAL A 116 0.86 16.61 -7.76
CA VAL A 116 1.93 17.51 -7.31
C VAL A 116 2.95 17.70 -8.44
N PRO A 117 3.35 18.93 -8.79
CA PRO A 117 4.42 19.14 -9.74
C PRO A 117 5.76 18.67 -9.16
N VAL A 118 6.66 18.15 -10.00
CA VAL A 118 7.98 17.66 -9.58
C VAL A 118 8.77 18.72 -8.81
N SER A 119 8.69 19.99 -9.22
CA SER A 119 9.36 21.12 -8.57
C SER A 119 8.96 21.29 -7.10
N ALA A 120 7.70 21.00 -6.73
CA ALA A 120 7.23 21.13 -5.35
C ALA A 120 7.85 20.08 -4.41
N THR A 121 8.38 18.99 -4.96
CA THR A 121 9.04 17.93 -4.18
C THR A 121 10.46 18.31 -3.76
N LYS A 122 11.10 19.25 -4.50
CA LYS A 122 12.52 19.60 -4.36
C LYS A 122 13.45 18.36 -4.39
N CYS A 123 13.07 17.32 -5.12
CA CYS A 123 13.91 16.14 -5.27
C CYS A 123 15.13 16.43 -6.15
N SER A 124 16.19 15.68 -5.92
CA SER A 124 17.34 15.67 -6.83
C SER A 124 16.94 14.93 -8.10
N PHE A 125 17.48 15.36 -9.23
CA PHE A 125 17.26 14.72 -10.52
C PHE A 125 18.58 14.54 -11.24
N ARG A 126 18.60 13.63 -12.21
CA ARG A 126 19.72 13.41 -13.12
C ARG A 126 19.20 12.99 -14.48
N VAL A 127 20.04 13.13 -15.51
CA VAL A 127 19.79 12.52 -16.81
C VAL A 127 20.60 11.24 -16.85
N ASN A 128 19.95 10.11 -17.13
CA ASN A 128 20.66 8.84 -17.25
C ASN A 128 21.54 8.86 -18.50
N GLU A 129 22.84 8.59 -18.36
CA GLU A 129 23.78 8.65 -19.49
C GLU A 129 23.43 7.64 -20.61
N ASN A 130 22.93 6.47 -20.24
CA ASN A 130 22.63 5.40 -21.19
C ASN A 130 21.29 5.60 -21.90
N THR A 131 20.25 6.04 -21.17
CA THR A 131 18.89 6.15 -21.72
C THR A 131 18.49 7.57 -22.10
N GLN A 132 19.27 8.57 -21.72
CA GLN A 132 18.97 10.01 -21.85
C GLN A 132 17.63 10.42 -21.21
N ASN A 133 17.06 9.58 -20.35
CA ASN A 133 15.83 9.85 -19.64
C ASN A 133 16.09 10.62 -18.34
N LEU A 134 15.20 11.54 -18.01
CA LEU A 134 15.16 12.20 -16.71
C LEU A 134 14.82 11.17 -15.62
N GLN A 135 15.61 11.14 -14.56
CA GLN A 135 15.36 10.34 -13.36
C GLN A 135 15.29 11.23 -12.12
N ILE A 136 14.38 10.94 -11.19
CA ILE A 136 14.25 11.63 -9.91
C ILE A 136 14.61 10.72 -8.74
N HIS A 137 15.18 11.30 -7.68
CA HIS A 137 15.68 10.55 -6.55
C HIS A 137 14.53 10.07 -5.66
N ALA A 138 14.27 8.75 -5.65
CA ALA A 138 13.14 8.14 -4.93
C ALA A 138 13.18 8.45 -3.42
N GLY A 139 14.35 8.34 -2.79
CA GLY A 139 14.50 8.68 -1.36
C GLY A 139 14.13 10.12 -0.98
N ASN A 140 14.34 11.11 -1.86
CA ASN A 140 13.94 12.49 -1.58
C ASN A 140 12.42 12.65 -1.66
N ILE A 141 11.77 11.91 -2.55
CA ILE A 141 10.32 11.85 -2.64
C ILE A 141 9.70 11.21 -1.39
N LEU A 142 10.29 10.13 -0.86
CA LEU A 142 9.83 9.53 0.40
C LEU A 142 9.93 10.52 1.56
N LYS A 143 11.02 11.29 1.65
CA LYS A 143 11.18 12.36 2.66
C LYS A 143 10.12 13.46 2.52
N PHE A 144 9.72 13.79 1.29
CA PHE A 144 8.66 14.76 1.02
C PHE A 144 7.31 14.27 1.57
N TRP A 145 6.92 13.03 1.29
CA TRP A 145 5.66 12.49 1.79
C TRP A 145 5.66 12.18 3.27
N LYS A 146 6.80 11.78 3.85
CA LYS A 146 6.89 11.60 5.31
C LYS A 146 6.45 12.86 6.07
N LYS A 147 6.73 14.05 5.52
CA LYS A 147 6.32 15.34 6.09
C LYS A 147 4.87 15.72 5.81
N LYS A 148 4.23 15.13 4.78
CA LYS A 148 2.88 15.47 4.31
C LYS A 148 1.86 14.37 4.53
N LYS A 149 2.27 13.22 5.07
CA LYS A 149 1.41 12.06 5.30
C LYS A 149 0.26 12.47 6.24
N PRO A 150 -1.01 12.34 5.81
CA PRO A 150 -2.15 12.59 6.68
C PRO A 150 -2.11 11.70 7.93
N GLN A 151 -2.66 12.18 9.04
CA GLN A 151 -2.64 11.45 10.31
C GLN A 151 -3.46 10.15 10.26
N ASP A 152 -4.54 10.12 9.47
CA ASP A 152 -5.37 8.93 9.23
C ASP A 152 -4.82 8.03 8.12
N ALA A 153 -3.65 8.35 7.56
CA ALA A 153 -3.07 7.56 6.49
C ALA A 153 -2.42 6.30 7.04
N PHE A 154 -2.88 5.13 6.60
CA PHE A 154 -2.08 3.90 6.66
C PHE A 154 -0.77 4.14 5.93
N CYS A 155 -0.90 4.52 4.66
CA CYS A 155 0.22 4.91 3.82
C CYS A 155 -0.17 5.96 2.79
N ILE A 156 0.83 6.65 2.28
CA ILE A 156 0.73 7.45 1.06
C ILE A 156 1.66 6.85 0.00
N VAL A 157 1.06 6.46 -1.12
CA VAL A 157 1.74 5.92 -2.28
C VAL A 157 1.66 6.97 -3.36
N GLY A 158 2.79 7.47 -3.83
CA GLY A 158 2.76 8.26 -5.04
C GLY A 158 3.22 7.54 -6.28
N ILE A 159 2.80 8.13 -7.39
CA ILE A 159 2.87 7.52 -8.71
C ILE A 159 3.41 8.54 -9.69
N THR A 160 4.30 8.11 -10.57
CA THR A 160 4.89 9.00 -11.56
C THR A 160 5.19 8.29 -12.88
N MET A 161 5.29 9.05 -13.97
CA MET A 161 5.80 8.58 -15.26
C MET A 161 7.28 8.94 -15.47
N ILE A 162 7.93 9.49 -14.45
CA ILE A 162 9.36 9.83 -14.47
C ILE A 162 10.14 8.69 -13.85
N ASP A 163 11.28 8.33 -14.44
CA ASP A 163 12.09 7.23 -13.97
C ASP A 163 12.70 7.53 -12.59
N LEU A 164 12.99 6.49 -11.80
CA LEU A 164 13.44 6.65 -10.42
C LEU A 164 14.83 6.07 -10.22
N TYR A 165 15.62 6.71 -9.35
CA TYR A 165 16.87 6.14 -8.85
C TYR A 165 16.96 6.23 -7.32
N PRO A 166 17.55 5.23 -6.64
CA PRO A 166 17.59 5.20 -5.17
C PRO A 166 18.86 5.85 -4.59
N ARG A 167 19.96 5.88 -5.35
CA ARG A 167 21.26 6.46 -5.02
C ARG A 167 22.11 6.62 -6.28
N GLU A 168 23.14 7.45 -6.25
CA GLU A 168 23.94 7.80 -7.43
C GLU A 168 24.54 6.58 -8.15
N SER A 169 25.05 5.60 -7.41
CA SER A 169 25.69 4.41 -7.98
C SER A 169 24.73 3.36 -8.58
N TRP A 170 23.42 3.59 -8.52
CA TRP A 170 22.42 2.63 -8.96
C TRP A 170 21.72 3.10 -10.22
N ASN A 171 21.41 2.20 -11.17
CA ASN A 171 20.83 2.58 -12.46
C ASN A 171 19.39 3.11 -12.36
N PHE A 172 18.46 2.31 -11.83
CA PHE A 172 17.07 2.71 -11.63
C PHE A 172 16.32 1.77 -10.66
N VAL A 173 15.14 2.18 -10.22
CA VAL A 173 14.18 1.33 -9.52
C VAL A 173 12.77 1.56 -10.08
N PHE A 174 11.90 0.56 -10.00
CA PHE A 174 10.47 0.75 -10.30
C PHE A 174 9.75 1.49 -9.17
N GLY A 175 10.23 1.34 -7.95
CA GLY A 175 9.68 2.02 -6.80
C GLY A 175 10.57 1.87 -5.58
N GLN A 176 10.24 2.62 -4.55
CA GLN A 176 10.89 2.54 -3.24
C GLN A 176 9.86 2.83 -2.15
N ALA A 177 9.97 2.19 -1.00
CA ALA A 177 9.09 2.42 0.13
C ALA A 177 9.86 2.47 1.46
N SER A 178 9.28 3.17 2.43
CA SER A 178 9.60 3.07 3.85
C SER A 178 8.38 2.49 4.56
N LEU A 179 8.48 1.23 4.99
CA LEU A 179 7.38 0.51 5.65
C LEU A 179 7.04 1.16 6.99
N THR A 180 8.06 1.54 7.76
CA THR A 180 7.89 2.19 9.07
C THR A 180 7.25 3.57 8.97
N ASP A 181 7.55 4.32 7.92
CA ASP A 181 6.95 5.64 7.71
C ASP A 181 5.61 5.56 6.96
N GLY A 182 5.28 4.41 6.36
CA GLY A 182 4.12 4.22 5.49
C GLY A 182 4.14 5.19 4.30
N VAL A 183 5.28 5.31 3.61
CA VAL A 183 5.40 6.12 2.39
C VAL A 183 6.02 5.31 1.27
N GLY A 184 5.54 5.50 0.05
CA GLY A 184 6.07 4.81 -1.13
C GLY A 184 5.98 5.65 -2.40
N ILE A 185 6.89 5.39 -3.34
CA ILE A 185 6.85 5.91 -4.70
C ILE A 185 6.93 4.77 -5.70
N PHE A 186 6.12 4.81 -6.74
CA PHE A 186 6.18 3.89 -7.87
C PHE A 186 6.23 4.66 -9.19
N SER A 187 7.01 4.16 -10.15
CA SER A 187 7.13 4.73 -11.48
C SER A 187 6.70 3.76 -12.57
N PHE A 188 5.82 4.27 -13.43
CA PHE A 188 5.36 3.57 -14.64
C PHE A 188 6.19 3.91 -15.89
N ALA A 189 7.28 4.71 -15.75
CA ALA A 189 8.12 5.18 -16.86
C ALA A 189 8.61 4.06 -17.80
N ARG A 190 8.77 2.85 -17.25
CA ARG A 190 9.34 1.68 -17.94
C ARG A 190 8.31 0.66 -18.43
N TYR A 191 7.01 0.92 -18.23
CA TYR A 191 5.92 0.05 -18.69
C TYR A 191 5.34 0.49 -20.04
N GLY A 192 5.73 1.67 -20.55
CA GLY A 192 5.32 2.13 -21.88
C GLY A 192 5.97 1.31 -23.00
N SER A 193 5.22 1.07 -24.08
CA SER A 193 5.66 0.36 -25.29
C SER A 193 6.96 0.91 -25.90
N ASN A 194 7.19 2.21 -25.77
CA ASN A 194 8.43 2.87 -26.22
C ASN A 194 9.68 2.39 -25.47
N PHE A 195 9.56 1.96 -24.22
CA PHE A 195 10.68 1.47 -23.43
C PHE A 195 11.11 0.05 -23.87
N ILE A 196 10.14 -0.83 -24.16
CA ILE A 196 10.40 -2.19 -24.64
C ILE A 196 11.10 -2.17 -26.01
N ALA A 197 10.68 -1.27 -26.90
CA ALA A 197 11.30 -1.11 -28.22
C ALA A 197 12.76 -0.63 -28.16
N TYR A 198 13.13 0.19 -27.16
CA TYR A 198 14.51 0.65 -26.95
C TYR A 198 15.41 -0.46 -26.42
N ALA A 199 14.90 -1.28 -25.48
CA ALA A 199 15.66 -2.41 -24.91
C ALA A 199 15.96 -3.50 -25.96
N MET A 200 15.10 -3.65 -26.97
CA MET A 200 15.32 -4.59 -28.08
C MET A 200 16.31 -4.09 -29.14
N LYS A 201 16.54 -2.77 -29.25
CA LYS A 201 17.51 -2.18 -30.20
C LYS A 201 18.93 -2.07 -29.65
N ALA A 202 19.12 -2.26 -28.34
CA ALA A 202 20.41 -2.19 -27.66
C ALA A 202 21.08 -3.57 -27.46
N LYS A 203 20.60 -4.61 -28.16
CA LYS A 203 21.22 -5.93 -28.31
C LYS A 203 21.73 -6.09 -29.74
#